data_AF-A0A8T3NW04-F1
#
_entry.id   AF-A0A8T3NW04-F1
#
_cell.length_a   1.000
_cell.length_b   1.000
_cell.length_c   1.000
_cell.angle_alpha   90.00
_cell.angle_beta   90.00
_cell.angle_gamma   90.00
#
_symmetry.space_group_name_H-M   'P 1'
#
loop_
_entity.id
_entity.type
_entity.pdbx_description
1 polymer ?
#
loop_
_entity_poly.entity_id
_entity_poly.type
_entity_poly.pdbx_seq_one_letter_code
_entity_poly.pdbx_strand_id
1 'polypeptide(L)'
;MVRRIALLALPLASLALGACQVIGAPFSLGPSRLAAEACAGPAREYSGSVSGSFDTTVGAIRAVGSRSAVPAPWPDLPPGHAAVLCYIDGRMGKAPPAGQDGEGRESFDRAIVGVVDGDLQMIVAGYRDQLPVPTP
;
A
#
# COMPACT_ATOMS: atom_id res chain seq x y z
N MET A 1 16.52 -38.74 68.18
CA MET A 1 16.12 -37.47 68.82
C MET A 1 16.71 -36.32 68.01
N VAL A 2 15.88 -35.32 67.66
CA VAL A 2 16.22 -33.96 67.18
C VAL A 2 16.82 -33.89 65.76
N ARG A 3 15.99 -33.65 64.73
CA ARG A 3 15.65 -32.32 64.14
C ARG A 3 16.85 -31.58 63.54
N ARG A 4 16.83 -31.41 62.21
CA ARG A 4 16.79 -30.10 61.53
C ARG A 4 16.78 -30.29 60.01
N ILE A 5 15.58 -30.21 59.42
CA ILE A 5 15.37 -30.01 58.00
C ILE A 5 15.61 -28.52 57.75
N ALA A 6 16.70 -28.17 57.07
CA ALA A 6 16.90 -26.82 56.57
C ALA A 6 16.25 -26.72 55.18
N LEU A 7 15.02 -26.20 55.15
CA LEU A 7 14.38 -25.72 53.92
C LEU A 7 15.14 -24.47 53.45
N LEU A 8 16.00 -24.64 52.45
CA LEU A 8 16.47 -23.53 51.62
C LEU A 8 15.41 -23.27 50.54
N ALA A 9 14.54 -22.29 50.82
CA ALA A 9 13.63 -21.73 49.84
C ALA A 9 14.44 -20.92 48.81
N LEU A 10 14.59 -21.47 47.61
CA LEU A 10 15.04 -20.71 46.44
C LEU A 10 13.84 -19.93 45.87
N PRO A 11 13.88 -18.59 45.80
CA PRO A 11 12.93 -17.86 44.97
C PRO A 11 13.34 -18.07 43.52
N LEU A 12 12.69 -19.02 42.83
CA LEU A 12 12.70 -19.08 41.38
C LEU A 12 11.94 -17.85 40.87
N ALA A 13 12.69 -16.78 40.64
CA ALA A 13 12.24 -15.62 39.90
C ALA A 13 11.68 -16.11 38.55
N SER A 14 10.37 -16.01 38.39
CA SER A 14 9.70 -16.20 37.11
C SER A 14 10.17 -15.10 36.16
N LEU A 15 11.26 -15.35 35.45
CA LEU A 15 11.57 -14.65 34.21
C LEU A 15 10.49 -15.06 33.21
N ALA A 16 9.39 -14.31 33.21
CA ALA A 16 8.50 -14.20 32.07
C ALA A 16 9.31 -13.56 30.93
N LEU A 17 10.15 -14.36 30.29
CA LEU A 17 10.66 -14.07 28.97
C LEU A 17 9.43 -13.96 28.09
N GLY A 18 9.11 -12.72 27.75
CA GLY A 18 8.17 -12.37 26.71
C GLY A 18 8.55 -13.13 25.46
N ALA A 19 7.85 -14.23 25.22
CA ALA A 19 7.63 -14.71 23.87
C ALA A 19 6.71 -13.66 23.24
N CYS A 20 7.31 -12.59 22.71
CA CYS A 20 6.71 -11.88 21.60
C CYS A 20 6.72 -12.91 20.46
N GLN A 21 5.69 -13.75 20.46
CA GLN A 21 5.39 -14.64 19.36
C GLN A 21 5.26 -13.68 18.18
N VAL A 22 6.27 -13.63 17.31
CA VAL A 22 6.09 -13.14 15.95
C VAL A 22 5.22 -14.21 15.31
N ILE A 23 3.93 -14.16 15.66
CA ILE A 23 2.86 -14.71 14.86
C ILE A 23 3.05 -13.93 13.57
N GLY A 24 3.73 -14.53 12.60
CA GLY A 24 3.58 -14.15 11.21
C GLY A 24 2.09 -14.16 10.98
N ALA A 25 1.50 -12.96 11.07
CA ALA A 25 0.08 -12.79 10.92
C ALA A 25 -0.30 -13.48 9.61
N PRO A 26 -1.43 -14.19 9.56
CA PRO A 26 -1.93 -14.67 8.28
C PRO A 26 -1.93 -13.46 7.35
N PHE A 27 -1.15 -13.54 6.28
CA PHE A 27 -1.19 -12.54 5.21
C PHE A 27 -2.65 -12.48 4.80
N SER A 28 -3.34 -11.44 5.25
CA SER A 28 -4.70 -11.21 4.85
C SER A 28 -4.59 -10.90 3.37
N LEU A 29 -5.06 -11.82 2.53
CA LEU A 29 -5.09 -11.70 1.07
C LEU A 29 -6.12 -10.66 0.60
N GLY A 30 -6.37 -9.66 1.44
CA GLY A 30 -7.25 -8.53 1.21
C GLY A 30 -6.53 -7.26 1.66
N PRO A 31 -6.94 -6.10 1.15
CA PRO A 31 -6.30 -4.85 1.50
C PRO A 31 -6.27 -4.67 3.01
N SER A 32 -5.13 -4.22 3.56
CA SER A 32 -5.13 -3.79 4.95
C SER A 32 -6.14 -2.66 5.11
N ARG A 33 -6.71 -2.55 6.31
CA ARG A 33 -7.64 -1.45 6.62
C ARG A 33 -7.01 -0.08 6.35
N LEU A 34 -5.71 0.05 6.65
CA LEU A 34 -4.94 1.27 6.40
C LEU A 34 -4.83 1.58 4.90
N ALA A 35 -4.53 0.58 4.07
CA ALA A 35 -4.50 0.76 2.62
C ALA A 35 -5.88 1.14 2.04
N ALA A 36 -6.95 0.50 2.51
CA ALA A 36 -8.31 0.81 2.09
C ALA A 36 -8.74 2.24 2.48
N GLU A 37 -8.44 2.66 3.72
CA GLU A 37 -8.71 4.02 4.20
C GLU A 37 -7.88 5.06 3.42
N ALA A 38 -6.60 4.78 3.17
CA ALA A 38 -5.72 5.65 2.39
C ALA A 38 -6.21 5.85 0.95
N CYS A 39 -6.77 4.81 0.31
CA CYS A 39 -7.28 4.90 -1.06
C CYS A 39 -8.67 5.54 -1.18
N ALA A 40 -9.42 5.68 -0.08
CA ALA A 40 -10.75 6.29 -0.09
C ALA A 40 -10.72 7.82 -0.34
N GLY A 41 -9.63 8.50 0.03
CA GLY A 41 -9.41 9.91 -0.31
C GLY A 41 -9.20 10.12 -1.81
N PRO A 42 -8.16 9.50 -2.41
CA PRO A 42 -7.93 9.50 -3.85
C PRO A 42 -9.17 9.13 -4.67
N ALA A 43 -9.90 8.08 -4.31
CA ALA A 43 -11.09 7.67 -5.06
C ALA A 43 -12.15 8.78 -5.13
N ARG A 44 -12.32 9.55 -4.06
CA ARG A 44 -13.22 10.72 -4.06
C ARG A 44 -12.70 11.84 -4.93
N GLU A 45 -11.40 12.14 -4.87
CA GLU A 45 -10.76 13.19 -5.68
C GLU A 45 -10.93 12.93 -7.18
N TYR A 46 -10.79 11.67 -7.60
CA TYR A 46 -10.96 11.26 -8.99
C TYR A 46 -12.40 10.92 -9.38
N SER A 47 -13.38 11.12 -8.49
CA SER A 47 -14.78 10.69 -8.71
C SER A 47 -14.88 9.22 -9.17
N GLY A 48 -14.02 8.37 -8.62
CA GLY A 48 -13.87 6.96 -8.96
C GLY A 48 -14.16 6.01 -7.81
N SER A 49 -13.87 4.74 -8.03
CA SER A 49 -14.03 3.63 -7.08
C SER A 49 -12.72 2.88 -6.93
N VAL A 50 -12.36 2.48 -5.71
CA VAL A 50 -11.14 1.69 -5.47
C VAL A 50 -11.35 0.29 -6.05
N SER A 51 -10.52 -0.09 -7.02
CA SER A 51 -10.48 -1.45 -7.60
C SER A 51 -9.38 -2.32 -7.00
N GLY A 52 -8.41 -1.71 -6.30
CA GLY A 52 -7.39 -2.40 -5.52
C GLY A 52 -6.60 -1.44 -4.64
N SER A 53 -6.13 -1.92 -3.48
CA SER A 53 -5.28 -1.15 -2.57
C SER A 53 -4.25 -2.05 -1.91
N PHE A 54 -2.97 -1.65 -1.94
CA PHE A 54 -1.86 -2.49 -1.53
C PHE A 54 -0.87 -1.71 -0.68
N ASP A 55 -0.52 -2.26 0.49
CA ASP A 55 0.64 -1.79 1.23
C ASP A 55 1.92 -2.09 0.44
N THR A 56 2.80 -1.12 0.35
CA THR A 56 4.01 -1.20 -0.45
C THR A 56 5.07 -0.23 0.07
N THR A 57 6.07 0.08 -0.76
CA THR A 57 7.11 1.05 -0.45
C THR A 57 7.31 2.05 -1.59
N VAL A 58 7.89 3.20 -1.28
CA VAL A 58 8.26 4.23 -2.27
C VAL A 58 9.11 3.64 -3.41
N GLY A 59 10.04 2.74 -3.10
CA GLY A 59 10.89 2.09 -4.10
C GLY A 59 10.09 1.24 -5.09
N ALA A 60 9.10 0.48 -4.60
CA ALA A 60 8.23 -0.32 -5.44
C ALA A 60 7.34 0.57 -6.34
N ILE A 61 6.79 1.66 -5.80
CA ILE A 61 5.98 2.62 -6.60
C ILE A 61 6.81 3.26 -7.71
N ARG A 62 8.04 3.69 -7.42
CA ARG A 62 8.95 4.23 -8.46
C ARG A 62 9.25 3.21 -9.56
N ALA A 63 9.34 1.92 -9.22
CA ALA A 63 9.52 0.87 -10.22
C ALA A 63 8.30 0.76 -11.16
N VAL A 64 7.08 0.96 -10.66
CA VAL A 64 5.86 1.04 -11.50
C VAL A 64 5.93 2.23 -12.46
N GLY A 65 6.32 3.41 -11.95
CA GLY A 65 6.39 4.65 -12.72
C GLY A 65 7.60 4.76 -13.66
N SER A 66 8.62 3.90 -13.53
CA SER A 66 9.89 3.96 -14.29
C SER A 66 9.74 3.89 -15.82
N ARG A 67 8.57 3.49 -16.31
CA ARG A 67 8.24 3.43 -17.74
C ARG A 67 7.65 4.74 -18.28
N SER A 68 7.37 5.72 -17.43
CA SER A 68 6.81 7.01 -17.79
C SER A 68 7.87 8.11 -17.68
N ALA A 69 7.80 9.13 -18.54
CA ALA A 69 8.71 10.28 -18.53
C ALA A 69 8.45 11.26 -17.35
N VAL A 70 7.80 10.78 -16.28
CA VAL A 70 7.43 11.56 -15.10
C VAL A 70 8.58 11.50 -14.09
N PRO A 71 8.93 12.62 -13.44
CA PRO A 71 9.90 12.62 -12.35
C PRO A 71 9.58 11.55 -11.30
N ALA A 72 10.61 10.93 -10.73
CA ALA A 72 10.43 9.89 -9.71
C ALA A 72 9.61 10.43 -8.52
N PRO A 73 8.50 9.78 -8.13
CA PRO A 73 7.69 10.19 -6.99
C PRO A 73 8.52 10.24 -5.69
N TRP A 74 8.28 11.29 -4.91
CA TRP A 74 8.91 11.56 -3.61
C TRP A 74 10.43 11.39 -3.58
N PRO A 75 11.22 12.06 -4.42
CA PRO A 75 12.64 11.72 -4.65
C PRO A 75 13.49 11.70 -3.37
N ASP A 76 13.13 12.49 -2.37
CA ASP A 76 13.85 12.62 -1.10
C ASP A 76 13.58 11.48 -0.11
N LEU A 77 12.58 10.63 -0.36
CA LEU A 77 12.25 9.51 0.52
C LEU A 77 13.09 8.25 0.19
N PRO A 78 13.50 7.49 1.23
CA PRO A 78 14.23 6.25 1.02
C PRO A 78 13.34 5.19 0.36
N PRO A 79 13.90 4.26 -0.44
CA PRO A 79 13.12 3.24 -1.16
C PRO A 79 12.28 2.32 -0.25
N GLY A 80 12.69 2.13 1.01
CA GLY A 80 11.97 1.31 1.99
C GLY A 80 10.88 2.06 2.76
N HIS A 81 10.68 3.36 2.49
CA HIS A 81 9.64 4.15 3.15
C HIS A 81 8.26 3.59 2.83
N ALA A 82 7.42 3.45 3.85
CA ALA A 82 6.09 2.86 3.72
C ALA A 82 5.21 3.70 2.79
N ALA A 83 4.44 3.03 1.94
CA ALA A 83 3.57 3.67 0.97
C ALA A 83 2.34 2.78 0.71
N VAL A 84 1.31 3.37 0.11
CA VAL A 84 0.14 2.64 -0.38
C VAL A 84 0.00 2.86 -1.88
N LEU A 85 -0.30 1.80 -2.62
CA LEU A 85 -0.64 1.86 -4.03
C LEU A 85 -2.14 1.64 -4.21
N CYS A 86 -2.81 2.60 -4.84
CA CYS A 86 -4.24 2.61 -5.07
C CYS A 86 -4.55 2.47 -6.56
N TYR A 87 -5.41 1.52 -6.91
CA TYR A 87 -6.00 1.38 -8.22
C TYR A 87 -7.42 1.95 -8.16
N ILE A 88 -7.69 2.95 -8.97
CA ILE A 88 -8.93 3.72 -8.94
C ILE A 88 -9.57 3.65 -10.31
N ASP A 89 -10.77 3.09 -10.38
CA ASP A 89 -11.58 2.99 -11.59
C ASP A 89 -12.53 4.18 -11.65
N GLY A 90 -12.56 4.88 -12.78
CA GLY A 90 -13.39 6.08 -12.92
C GLY A 90 -12.96 6.90 -14.12
N ARG A 91 -13.77 7.89 -14.48
CA ARG A 91 -13.44 8.82 -15.56
C ARG A 91 -12.27 9.70 -15.14
N MET A 92 -11.07 9.39 -15.61
CA MET A 92 -9.86 10.15 -15.27
C MET A 92 -9.68 11.29 -16.26
N GLY A 93 -9.98 12.51 -15.82
CA GLY A 93 -9.84 13.74 -16.60
C GLY A 93 -8.39 14.16 -16.79
N LYS A 94 -7.57 13.37 -17.49
CA LYS A 94 -6.27 13.78 -18.04
C LYS A 94 -6.08 13.06 -19.38
N ALA A 95 -6.59 13.63 -20.45
CA ALA A 95 -6.54 13.01 -21.77
C ALA A 95 -5.12 13.08 -22.39
N PRO A 96 -4.64 12.04 -23.11
CA PRO A 96 -3.80 12.31 -24.28
C PRO A 96 -4.64 13.12 -25.29
N PRO A 97 -4.03 13.91 -26.18
CA PRO A 97 -4.79 14.59 -27.23
C PRO A 97 -5.68 13.59 -27.99
N ALA A 98 -6.85 14.05 -28.44
CA ALA A 98 -7.78 13.24 -29.23
C ALA A 98 -7.03 12.52 -30.37
N GLY A 99 -7.42 11.27 -30.65
CA GLY A 99 -6.90 10.53 -31.78
C GLY A 99 -7.15 11.26 -33.10
N GLN A 100 -6.45 10.83 -34.17
CA GLN A 100 -6.60 11.40 -35.52
C GLN A 100 -8.03 11.28 -36.08
N ASP A 101 -8.86 10.45 -35.47
CA ASP A 101 -10.27 10.21 -35.77
C ASP A 101 -11.23 11.23 -35.14
N GLY A 102 -10.75 12.12 -34.26
CA GLY A 102 -11.59 13.15 -33.65
C GLY A 102 -12.66 12.63 -32.68
N GLU A 103 -12.72 11.32 -32.44
CA GLU A 103 -13.53 10.76 -31.36
C GLU A 103 -12.82 11.06 -30.03
N GLY A 104 -13.46 11.89 -29.20
CA GLY A 104 -13.07 12.05 -27.80
C GLY A 104 -13.39 10.78 -27.02
N ARG A 105 -12.58 9.74 -27.20
CA ARG A 105 -12.62 8.56 -26.32
C ARG A 105 -12.29 9.06 -24.92
N GLU A 106 -13.15 8.70 -23.96
CA GLU A 106 -12.89 9.01 -22.56
C GLU A 106 -11.56 8.43 -22.19
N SER A 107 -10.64 9.33 -21.86
CA SER A 107 -9.28 9.08 -22.29
C SER A 107 -8.54 8.12 -21.39
N PHE A 108 -9.07 7.81 -20.20
CA PHE A 108 -8.63 6.78 -19.26
C PHE A 108 -9.77 6.42 -18.29
N ASP A 109 -9.90 5.13 -17.95
CA ASP A 109 -10.90 4.61 -17.00
C ASP A 109 -10.29 3.91 -15.77
N ARG A 110 -8.96 4.01 -15.61
CA ARG A 110 -8.20 3.61 -14.41
C ARG A 110 -6.98 4.52 -14.16
N ALA A 111 -6.76 4.88 -12.89
CA ALA A 111 -5.53 5.49 -12.41
C ALA A 111 -4.85 4.62 -11.36
N ILE A 112 -3.53 4.58 -11.40
CA ILE A 112 -2.67 4.06 -10.35
C ILE A 112 -2.07 5.26 -9.62
N VAL A 113 -2.37 5.35 -8.33
CA VAL A 113 -2.00 6.47 -7.47
C VAL A 113 -1.20 5.94 -6.29
N GLY A 114 -0.07 6.57 -5.99
CA GLY A 114 0.66 6.31 -4.77
C GLY A 114 0.24 7.28 -3.67
N VAL A 115 0.22 6.81 -2.43
CA VAL A 115 -0.01 7.62 -1.24
C VAL A 115 1.12 7.39 -0.24
N VAL A 116 1.74 8.47 0.23
CA VAL A 116 2.84 8.44 1.21
C VAL A 116 2.63 9.55 2.24
N ASP A 117 2.52 9.20 3.52
CA ASP A 117 2.31 10.15 4.61
C ASP A 117 1.13 11.14 4.37
N GLY A 118 0.14 10.70 3.59
CA GLY A 118 -1.01 11.52 3.17
C GLY A 118 -0.81 12.36 1.91
N ASP A 119 0.42 12.45 1.38
CA ASP A 119 0.71 13.04 0.07
C ASP A 119 0.32 12.07 -1.05
N LEU A 120 -0.29 12.60 -2.11
CA LEU A 120 -0.88 11.84 -3.21
C LEU A 120 -0.17 12.18 -4.51
N GLN A 121 0.31 11.15 -5.22
CA GLN A 121 0.85 11.34 -6.58
C GLN A 121 0.28 10.32 -7.57
N MET A 122 -0.19 10.81 -8.72
CA MET A 122 -0.57 9.96 -9.84
C MET A 122 0.68 9.37 -10.48
N ILE A 123 0.72 8.04 -10.59
CA ILE A 123 1.85 7.29 -11.14
C ILE A 123 1.63 7.04 -12.62
N VAL A 124 0.44 6.52 -12.96
CA VAL A 124 0.01 6.27 -14.33
C VAL A 124 -1.51 6.31 -14.41
N ALA A 125 -2.05 6.76 -15.53
CA ALA A 125 -3.45 6.61 -15.90
C ALA A 125 -3.53 5.93 -17.26
N GLY A 126 -4.56 5.11 -17.44
CA GLY A 126 -4.65 4.18 -18.56
C GLY A 126 -6.06 3.63 -18.73
N TYR A 127 -6.22 2.85 -19.79
CA TYR A 127 -7.40 2.02 -19.92
C TYR A 127 -7.30 0.81 -18.97
N ARG A 128 -8.43 0.36 -18.47
CA ARG A 128 -8.57 -0.70 -17.46
C ARG A 128 -7.99 -2.03 -17.90
N ASP A 129 -8.12 -2.34 -19.18
CA ASP A 129 -7.55 -3.51 -19.84
C ASP A 129 -6.03 -3.44 -19.95
N GLN A 130 -5.45 -2.24 -19.95
CA GLN A 130 -4.00 -2.01 -20.03
C GLN A 130 -3.33 -1.88 -18.65
N LEU A 131 -4.11 -1.62 -17.61
CA LEU A 131 -3.65 -1.48 -16.23
C LEU A 131 -4.33 -2.51 -15.31
N PRO A 132 -4.00 -3.81 -15.40
CA PRO A 132 -4.63 -4.84 -14.57
C PRO A 132 -4.34 -4.61 -13.08
N VAL A 133 -5.33 -4.87 -12.23
CA VAL A 133 -5.12 -4.95 -10.78
C VAL A 133 -4.50 -6.31 -10.46
N PRO A 134 -3.34 -6.38 -9.79
CA PRO A 134 -2.78 -7.64 -9.34
C PRO A 134 -3.77 -8.37 -8.42
N THR A 135 -3.94 -9.67 -8.60
CA THR A 135 -4.66 -10.50 -7.64
C THR A 135 -3.77 -10.77 -6.41
N PRO A 136 -4.34 -10.83 -5.19
CA PRO A 136 -3.62 -11.19 -3.97
C PRO A 136 -2.89 -12.54 -4.06
#